data_AF-A0A0W0SL24-F1
#
_entry.id   AF-A0A0W0SL24-F1
#
_cell.length_a   1.000
_cell.length_b   1.000
_cell.length_c   1.000
_cell.angle_alpha   90.00
_cell.angle_beta   90.00
_cell.angle_gamma   90.00
#
_symmetry.space_group_name_H-M   'P 1'
#
loop_
_entity.id
_entity.type
_entity.pdbx_description
1 polymer ?
#
loop_
_entity_poly.entity_id
_entity_poly.type
_entity_poly.pdbx_seq_one_letter_code
_entity_poly.pdbx_strand_id
1 'polypeptide(L)'
;MKHKDLLKIAEHIRAEVSLFLPYSSNNISLTDQPFHRVFWITAMRARSDEEGIRERIRQWKMNLKADNVDTQFKSLKVTAKIPNNPSETPTLEEWHKYISTLPKRALKIQHKDGTPIEPNHRTEARAKNAIKFGIGNCGEKAAVAFSLLLEYPKEGLKKLMPLSRSIPMEIVSLSGSDHTFLVLDRDPKSDLQDMSTWGPNAIILDPWMDSVVSVTEELQKSENKRSGCFKYISKYQGELVLENKGNIGQGHTQRWDEHRKKKNEPTLLREWSFFYKPKSKEKENVPWVTPPKSMK
;
A
#
# COMPACT_ATOMS: atom_id res chain seq x y z
N MET A 1 8.92 23.70 12.72
CA MET A 1 8.15 22.70 13.46
C MET A 1 9.13 21.93 14.31
N LYS A 2 8.77 21.53 15.54
CA LYS A 2 9.67 20.75 16.40
C LYS A 2 9.61 19.28 15.99
N HIS A 3 10.73 18.55 16.15
CA HIS A 3 10.83 17.10 15.87
C HIS A 3 9.68 16.29 16.49
N LYS A 4 9.38 16.55 17.76
CA LYS A 4 8.28 15.88 18.50
C LYS A 4 6.90 16.11 17.88
N ASP A 5 6.67 17.23 17.22
CA ASP A 5 5.40 17.51 16.55
C ASP A 5 5.29 16.72 15.24
N LEU A 6 6.40 16.60 14.49
CA LEU A 6 6.44 15.79 13.29
C LEU A 6 6.26 14.30 13.60
N LEU A 7 6.82 13.79 14.70
CA LEU A 7 6.55 12.43 15.19
C LEU A 7 5.05 12.20 15.45
N LYS A 8 4.35 13.16 16.07
CA LYS A 8 2.90 13.05 16.31
C LYS A 8 2.09 13.04 15.01
N ILE A 9 2.51 13.83 14.02
CA ILE A 9 1.89 13.81 12.69
C ILE A 9 2.13 12.45 12.03
N ALA A 10 3.35 11.94 12.05
CA ALA A 10 3.68 10.63 11.48
C ALA A 10 2.89 9.50 12.15
N GLU A 11 2.75 9.52 13.48
CA GLU A 11 1.92 8.57 14.23
C GLU A 11 0.44 8.64 13.88
N HIS A 12 -0.09 9.85 13.70
CA HIS A 12 -1.46 10.04 13.24
C HIS A 12 -1.66 9.43 11.86
N ILE A 13 -0.76 9.72 10.92
CA ILE A 13 -0.81 9.20 9.55
C ILE A 13 -0.69 7.67 9.55
N ARG A 14 0.21 7.08 10.35
CA ARG A 14 0.29 5.63 10.53
C ARG A 14 -1.07 5.06 10.95
N ALA A 15 -1.70 5.64 11.97
CA ALA A 15 -2.99 5.19 12.45
C ALA A 15 -4.09 5.31 11.38
N GLU A 16 -4.12 6.42 10.62
CA GLU A 16 -5.05 6.58 9.49
C GLU A 16 -4.82 5.52 8.41
N VAL A 17 -3.58 5.22 8.05
CA VAL A 17 -3.26 4.18 7.06
C VAL A 17 -3.78 2.82 7.52
N SER A 18 -3.67 2.49 8.81
CA SER A 18 -4.21 1.24 9.37
C SER A 18 -5.74 1.20 9.35
N LEU A 19 -6.42 2.33 9.53
CA LEU A 19 -7.87 2.44 9.35
C LEU A 19 -8.28 2.26 7.88
N PHE A 20 -7.51 2.85 6.97
CA PHE A 20 -7.77 2.80 5.53
C PHE A 20 -7.44 1.44 4.91
N LEU A 21 -6.39 0.78 5.40
CA LEU A 21 -5.87 -0.48 4.89
C LEU A 21 -5.75 -1.51 6.03
N PRO A 22 -6.88 -1.95 6.61
CA PRO A 22 -6.87 -2.92 7.71
C PRO A 22 -6.32 -4.29 7.27
N TYR A 23 -6.29 -4.57 5.96
CA TYR A 23 -5.83 -5.83 5.40
C TYR A 23 -4.48 -5.68 4.67
N SER A 24 -3.72 -6.76 4.65
CA SER A 24 -2.41 -6.85 4.00
C SER A 24 -2.44 -7.91 2.91
N SER A 25 -1.94 -7.59 1.71
CA SER A 25 -1.84 -8.60 0.65
C SER A 25 -0.79 -9.69 0.94
N ASN A 26 0.02 -9.54 2.00
CA ASN A 26 1.01 -10.53 2.45
C ASN A 26 0.50 -11.38 3.63
N ASN A 27 -0.59 -10.98 4.30
CA ASN A 27 -1.28 -11.92 5.16
C ASN A 27 -2.05 -12.87 4.24
N ILE A 28 -2.06 -14.17 4.50
CA ILE A 28 -2.80 -15.17 3.72
C ILE A 28 -3.81 -15.89 4.61
N SER A 29 -3.78 -15.60 5.91
CA SER A 29 -4.74 -16.10 6.89
C SER A 29 -6.15 -15.67 6.51
N LEU A 30 -6.94 -16.62 5.99
CA LEU A 30 -8.35 -16.41 5.63
C LEU A 30 -9.23 -16.16 6.86
N THR A 31 -8.74 -16.47 8.07
CA THR A 31 -9.46 -16.18 9.32
C THR A 31 -9.45 -14.69 9.64
N ASP A 32 -8.44 -13.95 9.15
CA ASP A 32 -8.18 -12.57 9.58
C ASP A 32 -8.47 -11.53 8.47
N GLN A 33 -8.75 -11.98 7.24
CA GLN A 33 -9.13 -11.08 6.14
C GLN A 33 -10.02 -11.73 5.08
N PRO A 34 -10.87 -10.95 4.38
CA PRO A 34 -11.70 -11.49 3.31
C PRO A 34 -10.85 -11.84 2.07
N PHE A 35 -10.78 -13.13 1.72
CA PHE A 35 -10.02 -13.67 0.58
C PHE A 35 -10.20 -12.86 -0.73
N HIS A 36 -11.44 -12.48 -1.03
CA HIS A 36 -11.76 -11.78 -2.27
C HIS A 36 -10.96 -10.48 -2.44
N ARG A 37 -10.52 -9.84 -1.36
CA ARG A 37 -9.72 -8.60 -1.41
C ARG A 37 -8.27 -8.86 -1.84
N VAL A 38 -7.64 -9.92 -1.34
CA VAL A 38 -6.31 -10.38 -1.78
C VAL A 38 -6.34 -10.77 -3.25
N PHE A 39 -7.40 -11.46 -3.64
CA PHE A 39 -7.64 -11.83 -5.02
C PHE A 39 -7.80 -10.58 -5.92
N TRP A 40 -8.64 -9.61 -5.52
CA TRP A 40 -8.85 -8.37 -6.29
C TRP A 40 -7.58 -7.56 -6.46
N ILE A 41 -6.76 -7.37 -5.42
CA ILE A 41 -5.53 -6.59 -5.57
C ILE A 41 -4.53 -7.31 -6.49
N THR A 42 -4.48 -8.64 -6.45
CA THR A 42 -3.61 -9.45 -7.32
C THR A 42 -4.09 -9.42 -8.77
N ALA A 43 -5.40 -9.56 -9.01
CA ALA A 43 -6.02 -9.40 -10.33
C ALA A 43 -5.76 -7.99 -10.91
N MET A 44 -5.86 -6.95 -10.09
CA MET A 44 -5.58 -5.57 -10.49
C MET A 44 -4.09 -5.31 -10.83
N ARG A 45 -3.18 -6.15 -10.34
CA ARG A 45 -1.74 -6.10 -10.70
C ARG A 45 -1.47 -6.77 -12.06
N ALA A 46 -2.28 -7.74 -12.48
CA ALA A 46 -2.09 -8.58 -13.68
C ALA A 46 -2.70 -8.02 -14.99
N ARG A 47 -2.67 -6.69 -15.16
CA ARG A 47 -3.39 -5.82 -16.14
C ARG A 47 -3.27 -6.08 -17.67
N SER A 48 -3.21 -7.31 -18.16
CA SER A 48 -3.31 -7.59 -19.61
C SER A 48 -4.74 -7.86 -20.11
N ASP A 49 -5.68 -8.26 -19.24
CA ASP A 49 -7.05 -8.62 -19.65
C ASP A 49 -8.09 -8.29 -18.55
N GLU A 50 -8.34 -6.99 -18.30
CA GLU A 50 -9.25 -6.57 -17.21
C GLU A 50 -10.69 -7.05 -17.44
N GLU A 51 -11.16 -7.05 -18.68
CA GLU A 51 -12.51 -7.52 -19.02
C GLU A 51 -12.61 -9.04 -19.01
N GLY A 52 -11.64 -9.77 -19.58
CA GLY A 52 -11.66 -11.23 -19.57
C GLY A 52 -11.35 -11.82 -18.20
N ILE A 53 -10.55 -11.18 -17.34
CA ILE A 53 -10.41 -11.59 -15.94
C ILE A 53 -11.74 -11.38 -15.19
N ARG A 54 -12.38 -10.22 -15.36
CA ARG A 54 -13.70 -9.95 -14.74
C ARG A 54 -14.79 -10.90 -15.24
N GLU A 55 -14.79 -11.18 -16.53
CA GLU A 55 -15.77 -12.06 -17.16
C GLU A 55 -15.55 -13.52 -16.74
N ARG A 56 -14.30 -13.98 -16.67
CA ARG A 56 -13.95 -15.28 -16.08
C ARG A 56 -14.41 -15.34 -14.62
N ILE A 57 -14.05 -14.36 -13.77
CA ILE A 57 -14.49 -14.29 -12.36
C ILE A 57 -16.01 -14.45 -12.22
N ARG A 58 -16.78 -13.77 -13.07
CA ARG A 58 -18.26 -13.84 -13.06
C ARG A 58 -18.81 -15.22 -13.45
N GLN A 59 -18.05 -15.99 -14.23
CA GLN A 59 -18.43 -17.32 -14.70
C GLN A 59 -18.03 -18.45 -13.73
N TRP A 60 -17.35 -18.14 -12.62
CA TRP A 60 -16.75 -19.16 -11.75
C TRP A 60 -17.73 -19.82 -10.78
N LYS A 61 -17.62 -21.16 -10.69
CA LYS A 61 -18.20 -21.99 -9.62
C LYS A 61 -17.08 -22.48 -8.69
N MET A 62 -16.75 -21.70 -7.67
CA MET A 62 -15.63 -22.00 -6.76
C MET A 62 -16.05 -22.98 -5.65
N ASN A 63 -15.22 -23.99 -5.37
CA ASN A 63 -15.46 -24.95 -4.28
C ASN A 63 -14.69 -24.54 -3.00
N LEU A 64 -15.17 -23.50 -2.32
CA LEU A 64 -14.56 -22.96 -1.09
C LEU A 64 -14.51 -23.93 0.10
N LYS A 65 -15.17 -25.10 -0.01
CA LYS A 65 -15.17 -26.15 1.03
C LYS A 65 -13.99 -27.11 0.91
N ALA A 66 -13.27 -27.10 -0.21
CA ALA A 66 -12.14 -27.99 -0.48
C ALA A 66 -10.77 -27.37 -0.13
N ASP A 67 -10.72 -26.08 0.22
CA ASP A 67 -9.47 -25.39 0.51
C ASP A 67 -9.04 -25.62 1.97
N ASN A 68 -8.07 -26.51 2.17
CA ASN A 68 -7.25 -26.52 3.38
C ASN A 68 -6.16 -25.46 3.22
N VAL A 69 -6.17 -24.41 4.04
CA VAL A 69 -5.20 -23.31 3.96
C VAL A 69 -3.84 -23.82 4.46
N ASP A 70 -2.89 -24.02 3.55
CA ASP A 70 -1.50 -24.30 3.92
C ASP A 70 -0.87 -23.07 4.60
N THR A 71 -0.28 -23.28 5.77
CA THR A 71 0.27 -22.22 6.63
C THR A 71 1.66 -21.75 6.19
N GLN A 72 2.25 -22.36 5.16
CA GLN A 72 3.63 -22.12 4.73
C GLN A 72 3.73 -21.46 3.36
N PHE A 73 3.04 -20.35 3.13
CA PHE A 73 3.13 -19.68 1.83
C PHE A 73 4.44 -18.87 1.70
N LYS A 74 5.27 -19.21 0.70
CA LYS A 74 6.46 -18.44 0.29
C LYS A 74 6.17 -17.69 -1.01
N SER A 75 6.38 -16.37 -1.01
CA SER A 75 6.30 -15.57 -2.24
C SER A 75 7.41 -15.96 -3.21
N LEU A 76 7.07 -16.33 -4.45
CA LEU A 76 8.03 -16.58 -5.52
C LEU A 76 8.01 -15.44 -6.55
N LYS A 77 9.21 -14.95 -6.91
CA LYS A 77 9.45 -14.20 -8.15
C LYS A 77 9.67 -15.22 -9.26
N VAL A 78 8.89 -15.19 -10.34
CA VAL A 78 9.29 -15.87 -11.58
C VAL A 78 8.89 -15.07 -12.82
N THR A 79 9.83 -15.02 -13.76
CA THR A 79 9.76 -14.57 -15.14
C THR A 79 9.69 -15.80 -16.05
N ALA A 80 8.50 -16.29 -16.44
CA ALA A 80 8.35 -17.33 -17.47
C ALA A 80 6.89 -17.49 -17.97
N LYS A 81 6.74 -18.15 -19.13
CA LYS A 81 5.50 -18.31 -19.93
C LYS A 81 4.29 -18.88 -19.18
N ILE A 82 3.12 -18.37 -19.58
CA ILE A 82 1.77 -18.64 -19.04
C ILE A 82 1.31 -20.09 -19.36
N PRO A 83 0.85 -20.89 -18.38
CA PRO A 83 0.22 -22.20 -18.62
C PRO A 83 -1.29 -22.11 -18.92
N ASN A 84 -1.86 -23.19 -19.47
CA ASN A 84 -3.30 -23.35 -19.71
C ASN A 84 -4.11 -23.37 -18.39
N ASN A 85 -5.40 -23.03 -18.49
CA ASN A 85 -6.34 -22.83 -17.37
C ASN A 85 -6.36 -24.03 -16.38
N PRO A 86 -6.28 -23.80 -15.06
CA PRO A 86 -6.32 -24.89 -14.07
C PRO A 86 -7.75 -25.40 -13.90
N SER A 87 -8.03 -26.61 -14.38
CA SER A 87 -9.28 -27.38 -14.19
C SER A 87 -10.63 -26.68 -14.48
N GLU A 88 -11.74 -27.43 -14.44
CA GLU A 88 -13.09 -26.89 -14.57
C GLU A 88 -13.62 -26.25 -13.27
N THR A 89 -13.03 -26.61 -12.12
CA THR A 89 -13.34 -26.09 -10.78
C THR A 89 -12.07 -25.92 -9.93
N PRO A 90 -11.20 -24.96 -10.27
CA PRO A 90 -9.94 -24.73 -9.56
C PRO A 90 -10.09 -24.36 -8.08
N THR A 91 -9.13 -24.78 -7.27
CA THR A 91 -8.96 -24.35 -5.87
C THR A 91 -8.45 -22.92 -5.77
N LEU A 92 -8.48 -22.32 -4.57
CA LEU A 92 -7.95 -20.96 -4.36
C LEU A 92 -6.44 -20.89 -4.59
N GLU A 93 -5.73 -21.93 -4.19
CA GLU A 93 -4.28 -22.02 -4.35
C GLU A 93 -3.90 -22.11 -5.84
N GLU A 94 -4.61 -22.93 -6.62
CA GLU A 94 -4.41 -23.06 -8.06
C GLU A 94 -4.61 -21.73 -8.79
N TRP A 95 -5.61 -20.95 -8.38
CA TRP A 95 -5.84 -19.61 -8.93
C TRP A 95 -4.77 -18.60 -8.52
N HIS A 96 -4.40 -18.57 -7.25
CA HIS A 96 -3.35 -17.67 -6.80
C HIS A 96 -2.04 -17.95 -7.52
N LYS A 97 -1.70 -19.23 -7.67
CA LYS A 97 -0.57 -19.69 -8.49
C LYS A 97 -0.72 -19.24 -9.93
N TYR A 98 -1.86 -19.44 -10.58
CA TYR A 98 -2.10 -18.97 -11.94
C TYR A 98 -1.88 -17.47 -12.09
N ILE A 99 -2.52 -16.64 -11.26
CA ILE A 99 -2.39 -15.17 -11.35
C ILE A 99 -0.95 -14.73 -11.10
N SER A 100 -0.22 -15.39 -10.20
CA SER A 100 1.19 -15.10 -9.93
C SER A 100 2.10 -15.38 -11.14
N THR A 101 1.68 -16.26 -12.06
CA THR A 101 2.40 -16.55 -13.32
C THR A 101 2.07 -15.58 -14.46
N LEU A 102 1.04 -14.75 -14.32
CA LEU A 102 0.69 -13.78 -15.37
C LEU A 102 1.82 -12.74 -15.52
N PRO A 103 2.16 -12.34 -16.76
CA PRO A 103 3.23 -11.39 -17.00
C PRO A 103 2.95 -10.09 -16.28
N LYS A 104 3.96 -9.60 -15.54
CA LYS A 104 3.88 -8.29 -14.91
C LYS A 104 3.68 -7.24 -15.98
N ARG A 105 2.75 -6.33 -15.73
CA ARG A 105 2.48 -5.21 -16.64
C ARG A 105 3.77 -4.41 -16.88
N ALA A 106 4.09 -4.13 -18.14
CA ALA A 106 5.13 -3.16 -18.47
C ALA A 106 4.83 -1.82 -17.77
N LEU A 107 5.86 -1.18 -17.22
CA LEU A 107 5.71 0.10 -16.57
C LEU A 107 5.20 1.12 -17.59
N LYS A 108 4.00 1.64 -17.35
CA LYS A 108 3.41 2.65 -18.21
C LYS A 108 4.21 3.95 -18.05
N ILE A 109 4.87 4.40 -19.12
CA ILE A 109 5.67 5.63 -19.11
C ILE A 109 4.87 6.86 -19.55
N GLN A 110 3.74 6.67 -20.24
CA GLN A 110 2.89 7.75 -20.75
C GLN A 110 1.41 7.52 -20.44
N HIS A 111 0.65 8.60 -20.29
CA HIS A 111 -0.80 8.62 -20.20
C HIS A 111 -1.44 8.35 -21.58
N LYS A 112 -2.78 8.21 -21.64
CA LYS A 112 -3.47 7.98 -22.93
C LYS A 112 -3.41 9.20 -23.86
N ASP A 113 -3.21 10.38 -23.28
CA ASP A 113 -3.05 11.67 -23.95
C ASP A 113 -1.58 11.95 -24.36
N GLY A 114 -0.68 10.98 -24.22
CA GLY A 114 0.74 11.11 -24.58
C GLY A 114 1.62 11.77 -23.51
N THR A 115 1.04 12.38 -22.47
CA THR A 115 1.83 13.05 -21.42
C THR A 115 2.61 12.05 -20.56
N PRO A 116 3.82 12.39 -20.07
CA PRO A 116 4.63 11.48 -19.27
C PRO A 116 3.98 11.18 -17.90
N ILE A 117 4.23 9.96 -17.40
CA ILE A 117 3.80 9.56 -16.06
C ILE A 117 4.88 9.92 -15.04
N GLU A 118 4.68 11.05 -14.37
CA GLU A 118 5.48 11.45 -13.20
C GLU A 118 5.35 10.46 -12.02
N PRO A 119 6.35 10.39 -11.13
CA PRO A 119 6.32 9.53 -9.94
C PRO A 119 5.07 9.70 -9.07
N ASN A 120 4.66 10.95 -8.79
CA ASN A 120 3.48 11.24 -7.98
C ASN A 120 2.19 10.64 -8.57
N HIS A 121 2.02 10.66 -9.89
CA HIS A 121 0.85 10.04 -10.53
C HIS A 121 0.74 8.54 -10.20
N ARG A 122 1.88 7.83 -10.08
CA ARG A 122 1.90 6.40 -9.75
C ARG A 122 1.57 6.19 -8.28
N THR A 123 2.17 6.99 -7.40
CA THR A 123 1.90 6.95 -5.95
C THR A 123 0.43 7.22 -5.66
N GLU A 124 -0.15 8.30 -6.21
CA GLU A 124 -1.55 8.66 -6.02
C GLU A 124 -2.50 7.57 -6.57
N ALA A 125 -2.22 7.03 -7.76
CA ALA A 125 -3.02 5.94 -8.33
C ALA A 125 -2.95 4.67 -7.46
N ARG A 126 -1.78 4.36 -6.88
CA ARG A 126 -1.58 3.24 -5.97
C ARG A 126 -2.36 3.44 -4.67
N ALA A 127 -2.23 4.61 -4.04
CA ALA A 127 -2.92 4.98 -2.81
C ALA A 127 -4.45 4.88 -2.95
N LYS A 128 -4.98 5.47 -4.02
CA LYS A 128 -6.41 5.40 -4.34
C LYS A 128 -6.92 3.98 -4.46
N ASN A 129 -6.22 3.13 -5.22
CA ASN A 129 -6.67 1.76 -5.41
C ASN A 129 -6.61 0.98 -4.09
N ALA A 130 -5.55 1.18 -3.30
CA ALA A 130 -5.43 0.54 -1.99
C ALA A 130 -6.62 0.90 -1.09
N ILE A 131 -6.94 2.19 -0.93
CA ILE A 131 -8.08 2.65 -0.12
C ILE A 131 -9.40 2.15 -0.66
N LYS A 132 -9.59 2.22 -1.99
CA LYS A 132 -10.80 1.74 -2.64
C LYS A 132 -11.14 0.31 -2.25
N PHE A 133 -10.13 -0.56 -2.13
CA PHE A 133 -10.30 -1.98 -1.78
C PHE A 133 -10.06 -2.30 -0.28
N GLY A 134 -9.53 -1.35 0.49
CA GLY A 134 -9.18 -1.52 1.90
C GLY A 134 -8.04 -2.51 2.14
N ILE A 135 -7.14 -2.70 1.18
CA ILE A 135 -6.05 -3.68 1.24
C ILE A 135 -4.78 -3.13 0.60
N GLY A 136 -3.63 -3.41 1.19
CA GLY A 136 -2.34 -3.03 0.63
C GLY A 136 -1.13 -3.62 1.37
N ASN A 137 -0.01 -3.76 0.69
CA ASN A 137 1.27 -4.15 1.28
C ASN A 137 2.14 -2.93 1.60
N CYS A 138 3.43 -3.12 1.90
CA CYS A 138 4.40 -2.04 2.16
C CYS A 138 4.34 -0.90 1.12
N GLY A 139 4.40 -1.22 -0.18
CA GLY A 139 4.35 -0.22 -1.25
C GLY A 139 3.03 0.53 -1.37
N GLU A 140 1.89 -0.10 -1.08
CA GLU A 140 0.57 0.56 -1.05
C GLU A 140 0.37 1.38 0.21
N LYS A 141 0.76 0.87 1.37
CA LYS A 141 0.68 1.57 2.67
C LYS A 141 1.56 2.81 2.68
N ALA A 142 2.79 2.71 2.15
CA ALA A 142 3.64 3.87 1.91
C ALA A 142 2.97 4.89 0.97
N ALA A 143 2.37 4.44 -0.14
CA ALA A 143 1.70 5.36 -1.05
C ALA A 143 0.50 6.08 -0.42
N VAL A 144 -0.29 5.40 0.42
CA VAL A 144 -1.38 6.01 1.19
C VAL A 144 -0.83 7.02 2.19
N ALA A 145 0.17 6.65 2.98
CA ALA A 145 0.79 7.57 3.95
C ALA A 145 1.33 8.84 3.29
N PHE A 146 2.05 8.68 2.18
CA PHE A 146 2.56 9.80 1.37
C PHE A 146 1.42 10.69 0.89
N SER A 147 0.34 10.10 0.37
CA SER A 147 -0.80 10.87 -0.15
C SER A 147 -1.54 11.62 0.96
N LEU A 148 -1.74 11.01 2.14
CA LEU A 148 -2.33 11.69 3.29
C LEU A 148 -1.46 12.86 3.79
N LEU A 149 -0.13 12.69 3.76
CA LEU A 149 0.81 13.77 4.08
C LEU A 149 0.78 14.90 3.04
N LEU A 150 0.55 14.62 1.75
CA LEU A 150 0.32 15.67 0.74
C LEU A 150 -0.85 16.57 1.12
N GLU A 151 -1.89 15.98 1.70
CA GLU A 151 -3.14 16.66 2.07
C GLU A 151 -3.11 17.30 3.46
N TYR A 152 -2.01 17.15 4.21
CA TYR A 152 -1.92 17.68 5.57
C TYR A 152 -2.06 19.21 5.53
N PRO A 153 -3.07 19.78 6.20
CA PRO A 153 -3.35 21.22 6.14
C PRO A 153 -2.22 22.04 6.76
N LYS A 154 -1.91 23.20 6.17
CA LYS A 154 -0.85 24.09 6.66
C LYS A 154 -1.17 24.60 8.07
N GLU A 155 -2.43 24.86 8.35
CA GLU A 155 -2.97 25.24 9.65
C GLU A 155 -2.97 24.11 10.70
N GLY A 156 -2.67 22.88 10.27
CA GLY A 156 -2.69 21.69 11.11
C GLY A 156 -4.09 21.13 11.31
N LEU A 157 -4.17 19.92 11.86
CA LEU A 157 -5.45 19.30 12.23
C LEU A 157 -5.84 19.70 13.66
N LYS A 158 -7.12 19.58 14.04
CA LYS A 158 -7.65 20.03 15.36
C LYS A 158 -6.82 19.58 16.59
N LYS A 159 -6.05 18.50 16.48
CA LYS A 159 -5.18 17.95 17.53
C LYS A 159 -3.69 17.90 17.17
N LEU A 160 -3.30 18.45 16.02
CA LEU A 160 -1.93 18.40 15.48
C LEU A 160 -1.47 19.80 15.06
N MET A 161 -0.16 19.99 14.98
CA MET A 161 0.42 21.33 14.86
C MET A 161 0.47 21.83 13.41
N PRO A 162 0.37 23.15 13.18
CA PRO A 162 0.54 23.73 11.86
C PRO A 162 1.95 23.51 11.31
N LEU A 163 2.06 23.45 9.99
CA LEU A 163 3.34 23.43 9.29
C LEU A 163 4.00 24.81 9.37
N SER A 164 5.03 24.94 10.20
CA SER A 164 5.78 26.21 10.31
C SER A 164 6.89 26.35 9.27
N ARG A 165 7.11 25.33 8.43
CA ARG A 165 8.08 25.31 7.31
C ARG A 165 7.76 24.18 6.35
N SER A 166 8.39 24.17 5.18
CA SER A 166 8.38 23.00 4.29
C SER A 166 9.11 21.83 4.95
N ILE A 167 8.50 20.64 4.89
CA ILE A 167 9.05 19.41 5.44
C ILE A 167 9.14 18.42 4.28
N PRO A 168 10.35 18.05 3.83
CA PRO A 168 10.50 17.08 2.76
C PRO A 168 10.06 15.70 3.24
N MET A 169 9.52 14.92 2.31
CA MET A 169 9.17 13.52 2.53
C MET A 169 9.52 12.69 1.30
N GLU A 170 9.92 11.45 1.54
CA GLU A 170 10.45 10.56 0.53
C GLU A 170 9.84 9.18 0.69
N ILE A 171 9.50 8.53 -0.41
CA ILE A 171 9.25 7.09 -0.44
C ILE A 171 10.58 6.42 -0.75
N VAL A 172 11.02 5.55 0.14
CA VAL A 172 12.27 4.82 0.04
C VAL A 172 11.97 3.32 -0.01
N SER A 173 12.71 2.59 -0.83
CA SER A 173 12.60 1.13 -0.94
C SER A 173 13.96 0.45 -0.84
N LEU A 174 13.95 -0.83 -0.52
CA LEU A 174 15.13 -1.70 -0.64
C LEU A 174 15.29 -2.15 -2.09
N SER A 175 16.53 -2.20 -2.57
CA SER A 175 16.87 -2.68 -3.91
C SER A 175 16.22 -4.06 -4.16
N GLY A 176 15.55 -4.22 -5.30
CA GLY A 176 14.82 -5.46 -5.60
C GLY A 176 13.43 -5.61 -4.93
N SER A 177 12.96 -4.59 -4.19
CA SER A 177 11.60 -4.39 -3.65
C SER A 177 11.19 -5.32 -2.50
N ASP A 178 12.09 -5.66 -1.57
CA ASP A 178 11.72 -6.43 -0.37
C ASP A 178 10.84 -5.61 0.61
N HIS A 179 11.04 -4.29 0.66
CA HIS A 179 10.29 -3.40 1.55
C HIS A 179 10.20 -1.95 1.04
N THR A 180 9.18 -1.21 1.47
CA THR A 180 8.98 0.20 1.10
C THR A 180 8.37 0.97 2.28
N PHE A 181 8.91 2.14 2.59
CA PHE A 181 8.52 2.98 3.73
C PHE A 181 8.71 4.47 3.39
N LEU A 182 8.37 5.35 4.33
CA LEU A 182 8.60 6.79 4.21
C LEU A 182 9.75 7.25 5.08
N VAL A 183 10.50 8.22 4.55
CA VAL A 183 11.44 9.04 5.32
C VAL A 183 10.94 10.48 5.32
N LEU A 184 10.81 11.07 6.50
CA LEU A 184 10.39 12.46 6.68
C LEU A 184 11.57 13.27 7.18
N ASP A 185 11.73 14.48 6.64
CA ASP A 185 12.66 15.50 7.11
C ASP A 185 14.13 15.07 7.17
N ARG A 186 14.52 14.15 6.28
CA ARG A 186 15.92 13.83 6.00
C ARG A 186 16.62 15.07 5.45
N ASP A 187 17.85 15.31 5.89
CA ASP A 187 18.71 16.34 5.29
C ASP A 187 18.90 16.03 3.79
N PRO A 188 18.49 16.91 2.87
CA PRO A 188 18.60 16.66 1.43
C PRO A 188 20.03 16.50 0.93
N LYS A 189 21.03 16.94 1.71
CA LYS A 189 22.47 16.75 1.40
C LYS A 189 23.05 15.46 2.00
N SER A 190 22.28 14.73 2.81
CA SER A 190 22.75 13.48 3.39
C SER A 190 22.87 12.38 2.35
N ASP A 191 23.67 11.36 2.68
CA ASP A 191 23.69 10.12 1.93
C ASP A 191 22.43 9.31 2.24
N LEU A 192 21.70 8.87 1.21
CA LEU A 192 20.53 8.00 1.38
C LEU A 192 20.93 6.64 1.97
N GLN A 193 22.13 6.15 1.70
CA GLN A 193 22.58 4.82 2.10
C GLN A 193 23.26 4.79 3.48
N ASP A 194 23.44 5.96 4.11
CA ASP A 194 23.97 6.10 5.47
C ASP A 194 23.02 6.91 6.35
N MET A 195 22.21 6.19 7.14
CA MET A 195 21.24 6.81 8.05
C MET A 195 21.85 7.69 9.14
N SER A 196 23.14 7.55 9.42
CA SER A 196 23.82 8.43 10.39
C SER A 196 23.98 9.87 9.88
N THR A 197 23.91 10.05 8.56
CA THR A 197 24.03 11.38 7.91
C THR A 197 22.68 12.08 7.73
N TRP A 198 21.56 11.40 7.97
CA TRP A 198 20.20 11.87 7.63
C TRP A 198 19.73 13.10 8.40
N GLY A 199 20.50 13.54 9.40
CA GLY A 199 20.21 14.73 10.19
C GLY A 199 19.30 14.47 11.39
N PRO A 200 19.20 15.43 12.32
CA PRO A 200 18.61 15.24 13.64
C PRO A 200 17.07 15.12 13.65
N ASN A 201 16.40 15.48 12.55
CA ASN A 201 14.95 15.47 12.46
C ASN A 201 14.40 14.30 11.62
N ALA A 202 15.28 13.44 11.10
CA ALA A 202 14.86 12.36 10.22
C ALA A 202 13.97 11.35 10.96
N ILE A 203 12.82 11.04 10.36
CA ILE A 203 11.83 10.09 10.88
C ILE A 203 11.58 9.03 9.83
N ILE A 204 11.58 7.76 10.24
CA ILE A 204 11.06 6.67 9.44
C ILE A 204 9.59 6.47 9.82
N LEU A 205 8.71 6.52 8.82
CA LEU A 205 7.30 6.18 8.93
C LEU A 205 7.05 4.91 8.11
N ASP A 206 6.77 3.82 8.80
CA ASP A 206 6.52 2.51 8.22
C ASP A 206 5.16 1.96 8.67
N PRO A 207 4.08 2.28 7.93
CA PRO A 207 2.75 1.80 8.28
C PRO A 207 2.56 0.31 8.03
N TRP A 208 3.50 -0.39 7.38
CA TRP A 208 3.39 -1.84 7.18
C TRP A 208 3.94 -2.61 8.39
N MET A 209 5.05 -2.15 8.97
CA MET A 209 5.56 -2.64 10.25
C MET A 209 4.86 -2.02 11.48
N ASP A 210 3.85 -1.18 11.24
CA ASP A 210 3.12 -0.42 12.26
C ASP A 210 4.06 0.40 13.17
N SER A 211 5.03 1.11 12.56
CA SER A 211 6.12 1.76 13.29
C SER A 211 6.38 3.19 12.82
N VAL A 212 6.67 4.07 13.77
CA VAL A 212 7.24 5.41 13.54
C VAL A 212 8.43 5.57 14.45
N VAL A 213 9.59 5.92 13.89
CA VAL A 213 10.83 6.03 14.68
C VAL A 213 11.65 7.25 14.30
N SER A 214 12.21 7.90 15.33
CA SER A 214 13.24 8.93 15.17
C SER A 214 14.57 8.26 14.87
N VAL A 215 15.17 8.56 13.71
CA VAL A 215 16.44 7.94 13.28
C VAL A 215 17.55 8.24 14.29
N THR A 216 17.66 9.49 14.74
CA THR A 216 18.67 9.91 15.71
C THR A 216 18.52 9.21 17.06
N GLU A 217 17.29 9.04 17.55
CA GLU A 217 17.05 8.34 18.82
C GLU A 217 17.37 6.84 18.71
N GLU A 218 17.07 6.22 17.57
CA GLU A 218 17.40 4.81 17.33
C GLU A 218 18.92 4.58 17.25
N LEU A 219 19.67 5.50 16.62
CA LEU A 219 21.13 5.42 16.54
C LEU A 219 21.82 5.51 17.91
N GLN A 220 21.25 6.26 18.85
CA GLN A 220 21.74 6.37 20.23
C GLN A 220 21.48 5.12 21.09
N LYS A 221 20.55 4.25 20.68
CA LYS A 221 20.24 3.01 21.40
C LYS A 221 21.28 1.93 21.06
N SER A 222 21.60 1.10 22.04
CA SER A 222 22.31 -0.16 21.81
C SER A 222 21.52 -1.03 20.85
N GLU A 223 22.21 -1.85 20.05
CA GLU A 223 21.61 -2.62 18.97
C GLU A 223 20.39 -3.43 19.43
N ASN A 224 20.49 -4.14 20.56
CA ASN A 224 19.39 -4.93 21.13
C ASN A 224 18.15 -4.10 21.51
N LYS A 225 18.29 -2.81 21.85
CA LYS A 225 17.20 -1.91 22.24
C LYS A 225 16.57 -1.15 21.08
N ARG A 226 17.14 -1.24 19.88
CA ARG A 226 16.53 -0.65 18.68
C ARG A 226 15.22 -1.34 18.33
N SER A 227 14.30 -0.57 17.77
CA SER A 227 13.02 -1.06 17.25
C SER A 227 13.24 -2.11 16.15
N GLY A 228 12.28 -3.02 15.98
CA GLY A 228 12.34 -4.04 14.92
C GLY A 228 12.42 -3.44 13.52
N CYS A 229 11.63 -2.38 13.27
CA CYS A 229 11.63 -1.64 12.03
C CYS A 229 13.01 -1.04 11.71
N PHE A 230 13.58 -0.29 12.65
CA PHE A 230 14.90 0.32 12.43
C PHE A 230 16.01 -0.72 12.25
N LYS A 231 16.01 -1.81 13.05
CA LYS A 231 16.96 -2.92 12.88
C LYS A 231 16.90 -3.50 11.47
N TYR A 232 15.69 -3.83 11.01
CA TYR A 232 15.51 -4.41 9.68
C TYR A 232 16.00 -3.46 8.58
N ILE A 233 15.60 -2.18 8.60
CA ILE A 233 16.04 -1.20 7.59
C ILE A 233 17.55 -0.99 7.64
N SER A 234 18.14 -0.85 8.85
CA SER A 234 19.57 -0.61 9.03
C SER A 234 20.46 -1.72 8.50
N LYS A 235 19.97 -2.97 8.52
CA LYS A 235 20.67 -4.12 7.93
C LYS A 235 20.87 -3.97 6.42
N TYR A 236 19.97 -3.28 5.74
CA TYR A 236 19.95 -3.12 4.28
C TYR A 236 20.14 -1.67 3.84
N GLN A 237 20.72 -0.80 4.68
CA GLN A 237 20.83 0.63 4.36
C GLN A 237 21.63 0.91 3.07
N GLY A 238 22.64 0.07 2.76
CA GLY A 238 23.40 0.15 1.51
C GLY A 238 22.59 -0.15 0.24
N GLU A 239 21.34 -0.60 0.37
CA GLU A 239 20.45 -0.95 -0.72
C GLU A 239 19.28 0.02 -0.87
N LEU A 240 19.29 1.14 -0.15
CA LEU A 240 18.19 2.10 -0.18
C LEU A 240 18.13 2.84 -1.52
N VAL A 241 16.91 2.90 -2.08
CA VAL A 241 16.60 3.57 -3.35
C VAL A 241 15.45 4.54 -3.13
N LEU A 242 15.62 5.77 -3.64
CA LEU A 242 14.58 6.79 -3.65
C LEU A 242 13.57 6.49 -4.76
N GLU A 243 12.32 6.23 -4.39
CA GLU A 243 11.22 5.94 -5.34
C GLU A 243 10.41 7.18 -5.69
N ASN A 244 10.17 8.05 -4.70
CA ASN A 244 9.41 9.28 -4.88
C ASN A 244 9.76 10.32 -3.80
N LYS A 245 9.45 11.60 -4.05
CA LYS A 245 9.68 12.71 -3.13
C LYS A 245 8.59 13.77 -3.21
N GLY A 246 8.41 14.50 -2.11
CA GLY A 246 7.46 15.61 -2.00
C GLY A 246 7.67 16.40 -0.73
N ASN A 247 6.71 17.27 -0.42
CA ASN A 247 6.62 17.99 0.84
C ASN A 247 5.26 17.77 1.48
N ILE A 248 5.24 17.73 2.81
CA ILE A 248 3.99 17.65 3.59
C ILE A 248 3.16 18.91 3.28
N GLY A 249 1.86 18.72 3.01
CA GLY A 249 0.91 19.80 2.72
C GLY A 249 1.08 20.47 1.35
N GLN A 250 1.84 19.87 0.43
CA GLN A 250 2.01 20.44 -0.93
C GLN A 250 0.77 20.26 -1.83
N GLY A 251 -0.18 19.42 -1.44
CA GLY A 251 -1.32 19.04 -2.25
C GLY A 251 -1.01 17.96 -3.30
N HIS A 252 -2.05 17.52 -3.98
CA HIS A 252 -1.97 16.53 -5.04
C HIS A 252 -1.47 17.12 -6.36
N THR A 253 -1.15 16.25 -7.31
CA THR A 253 -0.86 16.68 -8.69
C THR A 253 -2.09 17.33 -9.32
N GLN A 254 -1.86 18.30 -10.23
CA GLN A 254 -2.95 18.91 -11.01
C GLN A 254 -3.80 17.84 -11.73
N ARG A 255 -3.13 16.81 -12.27
CA ARG A 255 -3.81 15.70 -12.96
C ARG A 255 -4.74 14.92 -12.04
N TRP A 256 -4.34 14.70 -10.78
CA TRP A 256 -5.21 14.07 -9.79
C TRP A 256 -6.50 14.89 -9.66
N ASP A 257 -6.37 16.18 -9.35
CA ASP A 257 -7.52 17.07 -9.13
C ASP A 257 -8.47 17.11 -10.34
N GLU A 258 -7.93 17.32 -11.54
CA GLU A 258 -8.70 17.34 -12.79
C GLU A 258 -9.44 16.01 -13.02
N HIS A 259 -8.74 14.89 -12.82
CA HIS A 259 -9.32 13.57 -13.06
C HIS A 259 -10.35 13.17 -11.99
N ARG A 260 -10.23 13.67 -10.75
CA ARG A 260 -11.24 13.48 -9.69
C ARG A 260 -12.48 14.32 -9.98
N LYS A 261 -12.30 15.61 -10.28
CA LYS A 261 -13.38 16.54 -10.69
C LYS A 261 -14.17 15.99 -11.88
N LYS A 262 -13.48 15.55 -12.94
CA LYS A 262 -14.12 14.97 -14.13
C LYS A 262 -14.97 13.73 -13.84
N LYS A 263 -14.62 12.96 -12.81
CA LYS A 263 -15.33 11.73 -12.42
C LYS A 263 -16.34 11.92 -11.29
N ASN A 264 -16.49 13.15 -10.80
CA ASN A 264 -17.30 13.44 -9.62
C ASN A 264 -16.88 12.58 -8.41
N GLU A 265 -15.57 12.41 -8.22
CA GLU A 265 -14.97 11.68 -7.09
C GLU A 265 -14.31 12.68 -6.11
N PRO A 266 -14.18 12.37 -4.80
CA PRO A 266 -13.52 13.26 -3.85
C PRO A 266 -12.07 13.57 -4.25
N THR A 267 -11.67 14.83 -4.12
CA THR A 267 -10.30 15.30 -4.40
C THR A 267 -9.34 15.01 -3.26
N LEU A 268 -9.84 14.93 -2.02
CA LEU A 268 -9.04 14.59 -0.86
C LEU A 268 -9.19 13.08 -0.60
N LEU A 269 -8.08 12.35 -0.54
CA LEU A 269 -8.06 10.92 -0.28
C LEU A 269 -8.69 10.59 1.08
N ARG A 270 -8.53 11.45 2.09
CA ARG A 270 -9.18 11.26 3.41
C ARG A 270 -10.71 11.25 3.36
N GLU A 271 -11.32 11.80 2.31
CA GLU A 271 -12.77 11.82 2.10
C GLU A 271 -13.27 10.57 1.37
N TRP A 272 -12.35 9.69 0.92
CA TRP A 272 -12.73 8.47 0.23
C TRP A 272 -13.36 7.49 1.21
N SER A 273 -14.59 7.08 0.91
CA SER A 273 -15.20 5.93 1.57
C SER A 273 -14.75 4.64 0.90
N PHE A 274 -14.53 3.59 1.70
CA PHE A 274 -14.36 2.23 1.20
C PHE A 274 -15.50 1.87 0.24
N PHE A 275 -15.19 1.19 -0.87
CA PHE A 275 -16.24 0.47 -1.60
C PHE A 275 -16.86 -0.63 -0.72
N TYR A 276 -16.09 -1.14 0.23
CA TYR A 276 -16.53 -2.12 1.22
C TYR A 276 -16.53 -1.48 2.62
N LYS A 277 -17.61 -0.79 2.98
CA LYS A 277 -17.86 -0.50 4.39
C LYS A 277 -18.18 -1.83 5.08
N PRO A 278 -17.43 -2.26 6.11
CA PRO A 278 -17.88 -3.38 6.93
C PRO A 278 -19.15 -2.91 7.65
N LYS A 279 -20.32 -3.22 7.09
CA LYS A 279 -21.59 -3.00 7.76
C LYS A 279 -21.65 -4.03 8.88
N SER A 280 -21.10 -3.65 10.04
CA SER A 280 -20.98 -4.48 11.23
C SER A 280 -20.15 -5.75 11.00
N LYS A 281 -19.81 -6.46 12.09
CA LYS A 281 -19.27 -7.82 12.02
C LYS A 281 -20.32 -8.84 11.54
N GLU A 282 -21.43 -8.41 10.96
CA GLU A 282 -22.28 -9.28 10.16
C GLU A 282 -21.46 -9.69 8.94
N LYS A 283 -21.25 -11.01 8.85
CA LYS A 283 -20.78 -11.75 7.68
C LYS A 283 -21.03 -10.90 6.44
N GLU A 284 -19.95 -10.43 5.79
CA GLU A 284 -20.06 -9.85 4.45
C GLU A 284 -20.92 -10.81 3.65
N ASN A 285 -22.18 -10.44 3.41
CA ASN A 285 -23.08 -11.18 2.54
C ASN A 285 -22.51 -10.99 1.14
N VAL A 286 -21.52 -11.82 0.83
CA VAL A 286 -21.01 -11.97 -0.51
C VAL A 286 -22.22 -12.44 -1.33
N PRO A 287 -22.66 -11.71 -2.37
CA PRO A 287 -23.90 -12.02 -3.12
C PRO A 287 -24.00 -13.44 -3.68
N TRP A 288 -22.91 -14.21 -3.62
CA TRP A 288 -22.77 -15.56 -4.17
C TRP A 288 -23.03 -16.66 -3.14
N VAL A 289 -23.17 -16.34 -1.85
CA VAL A 289 -23.51 -17.32 -0.80
C VAL A 289 -25.03 -17.27 -0.57
N THR A 290 -25.80 -17.71 -1.57
CA THR A 290 -27.17 -18.14 -1.25
C THR A 290 -27.03 -19.51 -0.60
N PRO A 291 -27.46 -19.72 0.66
CA PRO A 291 -27.52 -21.08 1.20
C PRO A 291 -28.43 -21.89 0.29
N PRO A 292 -28.10 -23.15 -0.05
CA PRO A 292 -29.06 -23.99 -0.74
C PRO A 292 -30.35 -23.99 0.07
N LYS A 293 -31.48 -23.68 -0.58
CA LYS A 293 -32.79 -23.88 0.02
C LYS A 293 -32.80 -25.30 0.56
N SER A 294 -33.01 -25.46 1.86
CA SER A 294 -33.19 -26.78 2.46
C SER A 294 -34.31 -27.47 1.69
N MET A 295 -33.97 -28.48 0.91
CA MET A 295 -34.95 -29.35 0.30
C MET A 295 -35.63 -30.08 1.46
N LYS A 296 -36.91 -29.76 1.68
CA LYS A 296 -37.84 -30.65 2.36
C LYS A 296 -38.29 -31.72 1.39
#